data_AF-A0A1X0P8Y3-F1
#
_entry.id   AF-A0A1X0P8Y3-F1
#
_cell.length_a   1.000
_cell.length_b   1.000
_cell.length_c   1.000
_cell.angle_alpha   90.00
_cell.angle_beta   90.00
_cell.angle_gamma   90.00
#
_symmetry.space_group_name_H-M   'P 1'
#
loop_
_entity.id
_entity.type
_entity.pdbx_description
1 polymer ?
#
loop_
_entity_poly.entity_id
_entity_poly.type
_entity_poly.pdbx_seq_one_letter_code
_entity_poly.pdbx_strand_id
1 'polypeptide(L)'
;MPMLSCRVLCLLAIVLCCVGVAHANAAASAESPYMIQLVTEAKKLAEVTKKLKEECDTAGMAARQAGEEAHVFAEETKTNLETIAADPKKVEETKSKGDELIKKAMKAADDAKKVAEKTTESADKTDDQASLAESSAEDSGQQVPPEIQDVLSAVKDAQNAVREAAGHIDAAETYANGLKVVLQQLDAAVVVAAAKEKEEEKQVEPQTQPQEQTNETSRLPNNATITNGTKRNDGSSSP
;
A
#
# COMPACT_ATOMS: atom_id res chain seq x y z
N MET A 1 97.90 -3.42 -6.93
CA MET A 1 96.51 -3.03 -7.27
C MET A 1 95.56 -4.14 -6.87
N PRO A 2 94.86 -4.06 -5.73
CA PRO A 2 93.83 -5.03 -5.37
C PRO A 2 92.49 -4.54 -5.93
N MET A 3 92.15 -4.91 -7.17
CA MET A 3 90.85 -4.58 -7.77
C MET A 3 89.80 -5.70 -7.62
N LEU A 4 90.14 -6.79 -6.91
CA LEU A 4 89.26 -7.95 -6.75
C LEU A 4 88.27 -7.84 -5.58
N SER A 5 88.58 -7.09 -4.52
CA SER A 5 87.70 -6.96 -3.35
C SER A 5 86.45 -6.11 -3.61
N CYS A 6 86.50 -5.18 -4.57
CA CYS A 6 85.39 -4.29 -4.89
C CYS A 6 84.24 -5.02 -5.63
N ARG A 7 84.55 -6.05 -6.45
CA ARG A 7 83.53 -6.82 -7.19
C ARG A 7 82.75 -7.80 -6.31
N VAL A 8 83.41 -8.38 -5.31
CA VAL A 8 82.77 -9.34 -4.38
C VAL A 8 81.81 -8.63 -3.41
N LEU A 9 82.17 -7.41 -2.97
CA LEU A 9 81.29 -6.60 -2.11
C LEU A 9 80.04 -6.09 -2.84
N CYS A 10 80.13 -5.73 -4.13
CA CYS A 10 78.97 -5.30 -4.92
C CYS A 10 77.94 -6.44 -5.13
N LEU A 11 78.40 -7.68 -5.35
CA LEU A 11 77.50 -8.82 -5.51
C LEU A 11 76.80 -9.19 -4.19
N LEU A 12 77.51 -9.10 -3.05
CA LEU A 12 76.90 -9.32 -1.73
C LEU A 12 75.84 -8.25 -1.39
N ALA A 13 76.05 -7.00 -1.78
CA ALA A 13 75.06 -5.94 -1.60
C ALA A 13 73.78 -6.17 -2.42
N ILE A 14 73.89 -6.67 -3.65
CA ILE A 14 72.73 -7.02 -4.49
C ILE A 14 71.94 -8.18 -3.86
N VAL A 15 72.62 -9.22 -3.36
CA VAL A 15 71.94 -10.35 -2.71
C VAL A 15 71.26 -9.92 -1.40
N LEU A 16 71.92 -9.12 -0.56
CA LEU A 16 71.31 -8.58 0.67
C LEU A 16 70.13 -7.64 0.38
N CYS A 17 70.19 -6.86 -0.71
CA CYS A 17 69.08 -6.02 -1.16
C CYS A 17 67.89 -6.88 -1.64
N CYS A 18 68.14 -8.00 -2.33
CA CYS A 18 67.08 -8.92 -2.78
C CYS A 18 66.38 -9.67 -1.63
N VAL A 19 67.09 -10.05 -0.56
CA VAL A 19 66.47 -10.73 0.61
C VAL A 19 65.72 -9.74 1.51
N GLY A 20 66.12 -8.46 1.54
CA GLY A 20 65.44 -7.40 2.32
C GLY A 20 64.07 -6.98 1.76
N VAL A 21 63.87 -7.01 0.44
CA VAL A 21 62.58 -6.60 -0.18
C VAL A 21 61.46 -7.61 0.06
N ALA A 22 61.79 -8.90 0.27
CA ALA A 22 60.79 -9.94 0.52
C ALA A 22 60.16 -9.86 1.94
N HIS A 23 60.89 -9.35 2.95
CA HIS A 23 60.36 -9.22 4.32
C HIS A 23 59.69 -7.87 4.59
N ALA A 24 59.98 -6.82 3.82
CA ALA A 24 59.29 -5.53 3.95
C ALA A 24 57.83 -5.60 3.51
N ASN A 25 57.50 -6.46 2.52
CA ASN A 25 56.14 -6.62 2.03
C ASN A 25 55.21 -7.38 3.02
N ALA A 26 55.77 -8.26 3.85
CA ALA A 26 55.01 -9.02 4.85
C ALA A 26 54.69 -8.21 6.12
N ALA A 27 55.49 -7.19 6.43
CA ALA A 27 55.19 -6.23 7.51
C ALA A 27 54.22 -5.13 7.07
N ALA A 28 54.14 -4.85 5.76
CA ALA A 28 53.17 -3.91 5.17
C ALA A 28 51.76 -4.52 4.99
N SER A 29 51.62 -5.84 5.11
CA SER A 29 50.35 -6.57 4.93
C SER A 29 49.61 -6.90 6.23
N ALA A 30 50.09 -6.42 7.39
CA ALA A 30 49.31 -6.51 8.61
C ALA A 30 48.17 -5.47 8.53
N GLU A 31 46.95 -5.93 8.26
CA GLU A 31 45.75 -5.08 8.32
C GLU A 31 45.74 -4.29 9.62
N SER A 32 45.45 -3.00 9.52
CA SER A 32 45.35 -2.14 10.68
C SER A 32 44.30 -2.71 11.65
N PRO A 33 44.56 -2.82 12.97
CA PRO A 33 43.56 -3.27 13.95
C PRO A 33 42.25 -2.48 13.85
N TYR A 34 42.33 -1.21 13.43
CA TYR A 34 41.17 -0.37 13.16
C TYR A 34 40.35 -0.86 11.96
N MET A 35 41.01 -1.23 10.85
CA MET A 35 40.33 -1.79 9.66
C MET A 35 39.61 -3.10 9.99
N ILE A 36 40.27 -4.00 10.74
CA ILE A 36 39.66 -5.26 11.18
C ILE A 36 38.39 -4.98 12.00
N GLN A 37 38.42 -3.97 12.86
CA GLN A 37 37.26 -3.56 13.65
C GLN A 37 36.12 -3.03 12.77
N LEU A 38 36.40 -2.12 11.83
CA LEU A 38 35.39 -1.57 10.92
C LEU A 38 34.70 -2.67 10.11
N VAL A 39 35.48 -3.58 9.50
CA VAL A 39 34.96 -4.72 8.73
C VAL A 39 34.11 -5.64 9.61
N THR A 40 34.56 -5.92 10.84
CA THR A 40 33.81 -6.77 11.77
C THR A 40 32.47 -6.16 12.16
N GLU A 41 32.44 -4.85 12.44
CA GLU A 41 31.22 -4.11 12.76
C GLU A 41 30.27 -4.05 11.56
N ALA A 42 30.79 -3.77 10.36
CA ALA A 42 30.02 -3.75 9.11
C ALA A 42 29.36 -5.11 8.83
N LYS A 43 30.09 -6.21 9.00
CA LYS A 43 29.55 -7.58 8.85
C LYS A 43 28.44 -7.88 9.85
N LYS A 44 28.59 -7.45 11.11
CA LYS A 44 27.56 -7.65 12.13
C LYS A 44 26.27 -6.89 11.79
N LEU A 45 26.40 -5.66 11.30
CA LEU A 45 25.26 -4.86 10.84
C LEU A 45 24.61 -5.48 9.59
N ALA A 46 25.40 -5.97 8.64
CA ALA A 46 24.89 -6.65 7.45
C ALA A 46 24.01 -7.86 7.79
N GLU A 47 24.37 -8.66 8.80
CA GLU A 47 23.55 -9.80 9.24
C GLU A 47 22.21 -9.36 9.87
N VAL A 48 22.16 -8.20 10.53
CA VAL A 48 20.89 -7.62 11.01
C VAL A 48 20.07 -7.11 9.83
N THR A 49 20.71 -6.41 8.89
CA THR A 49 20.09 -5.89 7.66
C THR A 49 19.49 -7.00 6.81
N LYS A 50 20.16 -8.15 6.66
CA LYS A 50 19.62 -9.33 5.95
C LYS A 50 18.34 -9.87 6.61
N LYS A 51 18.28 -9.95 7.93
CA LYS A 51 17.07 -10.39 8.65
C LYS A 51 15.92 -9.41 8.47
N LEU A 52 16.20 -8.11 8.60
CA LEU A 52 15.21 -7.06 8.37
C LEU A 52 14.72 -7.02 6.91
N LYS A 53 15.57 -7.37 5.96
CA LYS A 53 15.21 -7.54 4.56
C LYS A 53 14.16 -8.65 4.39
N GLU A 54 14.35 -9.82 5.00
CA GLU A 54 13.37 -10.92 4.96
C GLU A 54 12.03 -10.55 5.65
N GLU A 55 12.10 -9.84 6.78
CA GLU A 55 10.90 -9.31 7.45
C GLU A 55 10.16 -8.31 6.56
N CYS A 56 10.90 -7.44 5.84
CA CYS A 56 10.34 -6.44 4.93
C CYS A 56 9.65 -7.11 3.73
N ASP A 57 10.29 -8.10 3.11
CA ASP A 57 9.69 -8.91 2.03
C ASP A 57 8.37 -9.55 2.49
N THR A 58 8.39 -10.17 3.68
CA THR A 58 7.21 -10.83 4.26
C THR A 58 6.08 -9.86 4.53
N ALA A 59 6.39 -8.71 5.13
CA ALA A 59 5.38 -7.70 5.45
C ALA A 59 4.81 -7.05 4.18
N GLY A 60 5.66 -6.76 3.18
CA GLY A 60 5.25 -6.28 1.87
C GLY A 60 4.30 -7.24 1.17
N MET A 61 4.62 -8.54 1.16
CA MET A 61 3.73 -9.57 0.60
C MET A 61 2.39 -9.69 1.34
N ALA A 62 2.40 -9.54 2.66
CA ALA A 62 1.16 -9.51 3.44
C ALA A 62 0.27 -8.29 3.09
N ALA A 63 0.88 -7.11 2.92
CA ALA A 63 0.18 -5.91 2.45
C ALA A 63 -0.44 -6.15 1.07
N ARG A 64 0.35 -6.68 0.12
CA ARG A 64 -0.11 -7.03 -1.22
C ARG A 64 -1.33 -7.95 -1.18
N GLN A 65 -1.24 -9.06 -0.45
CA GLN A 65 -2.33 -10.05 -0.39
C GLN A 65 -3.61 -9.44 0.20
N ALA A 66 -3.49 -8.67 1.29
CA ALA A 66 -4.64 -8.01 1.89
C ALA A 66 -5.28 -6.97 0.93
N GLY A 67 -4.44 -6.25 0.18
CA GLY A 67 -4.88 -5.35 -0.89
C GLY A 67 -5.63 -6.08 -2.01
N GLU A 68 -5.08 -7.17 -2.52
CA GLU A 68 -5.69 -7.96 -3.61
C GLU A 68 -7.05 -8.55 -3.17
N GLU A 69 -7.17 -9.02 -1.93
CA GLU A 69 -8.46 -9.47 -1.36
C GLU A 69 -9.50 -8.34 -1.35
N ALA A 70 -9.11 -7.13 -0.93
CA ALA A 70 -9.99 -5.96 -0.96
C ALA A 70 -10.39 -5.56 -2.39
N HIS A 71 -9.46 -5.63 -3.34
CA HIS A 71 -9.71 -5.31 -4.75
C HIS A 71 -10.72 -6.27 -5.38
N VAL A 72 -10.51 -7.58 -5.21
CA VAL A 72 -11.42 -8.60 -5.75
C VAL A 72 -12.83 -8.42 -5.19
N PHE A 73 -12.94 -8.19 -3.88
CA PHE A 73 -14.24 -7.95 -3.24
C PHE A 73 -14.92 -6.67 -3.74
N ALA A 74 -14.16 -5.60 -4.00
CA ALA A 74 -14.68 -4.36 -4.57
C ALA A 74 -15.26 -4.58 -5.97
N GLU A 75 -14.55 -5.28 -6.85
CA GLU A 75 -15.03 -5.58 -8.21
C GLU A 75 -16.26 -6.50 -8.22
N GLU A 76 -16.29 -7.50 -7.34
CA GLU A 76 -17.47 -8.36 -7.15
C GLU A 76 -18.69 -7.56 -6.66
N THR A 77 -18.48 -6.68 -5.67
CA THR A 77 -19.54 -5.83 -5.13
C THR A 77 -20.07 -4.87 -6.18
N LYS A 78 -19.17 -4.24 -6.96
CA LYS A 78 -19.52 -3.32 -8.04
C LYS A 78 -20.31 -4.02 -9.15
N THR A 79 -19.93 -5.25 -9.51
CA THR A 79 -20.64 -6.05 -10.52
C THR A 79 -22.06 -6.40 -10.07
N ASN A 80 -22.24 -6.67 -8.78
CA ASN A 80 -23.53 -7.09 -8.22
C ASN A 80 -24.28 -5.95 -7.52
N LEU A 81 -23.93 -4.68 -7.77
CA LEU A 81 -24.35 -3.53 -6.98
C LEU A 81 -25.88 -3.43 -6.83
N GLU A 82 -26.61 -3.53 -7.94
CA GLU A 82 -28.08 -3.44 -7.95
C GLU A 82 -28.73 -4.61 -7.20
N THR A 83 -28.23 -5.82 -7.44
CA THR A 83 -28.71 -7.05 -6.78
C THR A 83 -28.48 -7.02 -5.27
N ILE A 84 -27.32 -6.49 -4.83
CA ILE A 84 -27.02 -6.33 -3.40
C ILE A 84 -27.91 -5.23 -2.83
N ALA A 85 -28.04 -4.09 -3.50
CA ALA A 85 -28.82 -2.94 -3.02
C ALA A 85 -30.32 -3.24 -2.83
N ALA A 86 -30.87 -4.19 -3.58
CA ALA A 86 -32.26 -4.63 -3.44
C ALA A 86 -32.50 -5.59 -2.25
N ASP A 87 -31.45 -6.07 -1.58
CA ASP A 87 -31.56 -7.01 -0.45
C ASP A 87 -30.88 -6.41 0.80
N PRO A 88 -31.65 -5.89 1.77
CA PRO A 88 -31.10 -5.25 2.96
C PRO A 88 -30.12 -6.13 3.75
N LYS A 89 -30.34 -7.45 3.77
CA LYS A 89 -29.46 -8.39 4.48
C LYS A 89 -28.11 -8.50 3.76
N LYS A 90 -28.11 -8.60 2.43
CA LYS A 90 -26.86 -8.61 1.64
C LYS A 90 -26.10 -7.30 1.74
N VAL A 91 -26.79 -6.15 1.82
CA VAL A 91 -26.15 -4.85 2.04
C VAL A 91 -25.36 -4.86 3.35
N GLU A 92 -25.97 -5.30 4.45
CA GLU A 92 -25.32 -5.34 5.77
C GLU A 92 -24.12 -6.30 5.77
N GLU A 93 -24.29 -7.51 5.23
CA GLU A 93 -23.20 -8.49 5.10
C GLU A 93 -22.04 -7.95 4.25
N THR A 94 -22.35 -7.31 3.11
CA THR A 94 -21.35 -6.75 2.19
C THR A 94 -20.57 -5.62 2.83
N LYS A 95 -21.24 -4.70 3.53
CA LYS A 95 -20.59 -3.59 4.23
C LYS A 95 -19.69 -4.08 5.35
N SER A 96 -20.20 -4.98 6.20
CA SER A 96 -19.44 -5.53 7.33
C SER A 96 -18.15 -6.21 6.85
N LYS A 97 -18.26 -7.08 5.84
CA LYS A 97 -17.10 -7.73 5.22
C LYS A 97 -16.17 -6.71 4.53
N GLY A 98 -16.74 -5.70 3.87
CA GLY A 98 -15.97 -4.64 3.23
C GLY A 98 -15.13 -3.84 4.22
N ASP A 99 -15.72 -3.42 5.34
CA ASP A 99 -15.02 -2.71 6.42
C ASP A 99 -13.92 -3.56 7.06
N GLU A 100 -14.15 -4.86 7.23
CA GLU A 100 -13.13 -5.81 7.71
C GLU A 100 -11.93 -5.87 6.75
N LEU A 101 -12.18 -6.01 5.44
CA LEU A 101 -11.12 -6.06 4.43
C LEU A 101 -10.35 -4.74 4.33
N ILE A 102 -11.03 -3.60 4.38
CA ILE A 102 -10.38 -2.27 4.43
C ILE A 102 -9.44 -2.20 5.63
N LYS A 103 -9.92 -2.57 6.82
CA LYS A 103 -9.10 -2.55 8.04
C LYS A 103 -7.90 -3.49 7.95
N LYS A 104 -8.09 -4.69 7.38
CA LYS A 104 -7.02 -5.68 7.19
C LYS A 104 -5.94 -5.14 6.25
N ALA A 105 -6.33 -4.59 5.09
CA ALA A 105 -5.42 -4.02 4.10
C ALA A 105 -4.64 -2.83 4.67
N MET A 106 -5.32 -1.87 5.30
CA MET A 106 -4.67 -0.70 5.91
C MET A 106 -3.71 -1.09 7.04
N LYS A 107 -4.09 -2.05 7.89
CA LYS A 107 -3.20 -2.55 8.95
C LYS A 107 -1.96 -3.23 8.38
N ALA A 108 -2.12 -4.06 7.35
CA ALA A 108 -0.98 -4.74 6.72
C ALA A 108 -0.03 -3.73 6.04
N ALA A 109 -0.57 -2.70 5.40
CA ALA A 109 0.19 -1.59 4.85
C ALA A 109 0.98 -0.83 5.95
N ASP A 110 0.33 -0.48 7.06
CA ASP A 110 0.97 0.19 8.20
C ASP A 110 2.11 -0.65 8.82
N ASP A 111 1.90 -1.96 8.97
CA ASP A 111 2.90 -2.85 9.53
C ASP A 111 4.08 -3.04 8.56
N ALA A 112 3.83 -3.17 7.26
CA ALA A 112 4.88 -3.19 6.23
C ALA A 112 5.69 -1.90 6.20
N LYS A 113 5.03 -0.75 6.35
CA LYS A 113 5.70 0.56 6.42
C LYS A 113 6.67 0.65 7.59
N LYS A 114 6.26 0.23 8.79
CA LYS A 114 7.14 0.23 9.98
C LYS A 114 8.36 -0.67 9.79
N VAL A 115 8.18 -1.83 9.16
CA VAL A 115 9.31 -2.74 8.89
C VAL A 115 10.23 -2.12 7.84
N ALA A 116 9.68 -1.58 6.75
CA ALA A 116 10.46 -0.90 5.72
C ALA A 116 11.29 0.29 6.26
N GLU A 117 10.73 1.09 7.16
CA GLU A 117 11.45 2.18 7.85
C GLU A 117 12.64 1.65 8.66
N LYS A 118 12.46 0.58 9.44
CA LYS A 118 13.55 -0.06 10.20
C LYS A 118 14.61 -0.68 9.28
N THR A 119 14.18 -1.32 8.19
CA THR A 119 15.09 -1.92 7.21
C THR A 119 15.93 -0.84 6.53
N THR A 120 15.32 0.31 6.21
CA THR A 120 16.03 1.48 5.68
C THR A 120 17.07 1.98 6.68
N GLU A 121 16.69 2.22 7.93
CA GLU A 121 17.62 2.69 8.97
C GLU A 121 18.79 1.72 9.20
N SER A 122 18.54 0.41 9.16
CA SER A 122 19.58 -0.61 9.28
C SER A 122 20.50 -0.64 8.04
N ALA A 123 19.92 -0.53 6.85
CA ALA A 123 20.68 -0.48 5.60
C ALA A 123 21.60 0.75 5.56
N ASP A 124 21.09 1.93 5.91
CA ASP A 124 21.86 3.18 5.96
C ASP A 124 23.04 3.07 6.95
N LYS A 125 22.79 2.58 8.18
CA LYS A 125 23.88 2.36 9.16
C LYS A 125 24.92 1.34 8.68
N THR A 126 24.49 0.32 7.94
CA THR A 126 25.39 -0.69 7.39
C THR A 126 26.24 -0.09 6.26
N ASP A 127 25.62 0.74 5.41
CA ASP A 127 26.27 1.45 4.30
C ASP A 127 27.29 2.47 4.81
N ASP A 128 26.94 3.25 5.84
CA ASP A 128 27.84 4.19 6.50
C ASP A 128 29.09 3.47 7.02
N GLN A 129 28.91 2.33 7.70
CA GLN A 129 30.04 1.56 8.24
C GLN A 129 30.91 0.92 7.14
N ALA A 130 30.28 0.43 6.07
CA ALA A 130 31.00 -0.08 4.91
C ALA A 130 31.81 1.04 4.22
N SER A 131 31.20 2.20 4.02
CA SER A 131 31.83 3.39 3.43
C SER A 131 33.02 3.89 4.24
N LEU A 132 32.92 3.84 5.59
CA LEU A 132 34.05 4.15 6.47
C LEU A 132 35.23 3.19 6.27
N ALA A 133 34.95 1.89 6.08
CA ALA A 133 35.98 0.90 5.79
C ALA A 133 36.61 1.14 4.42
N GLU A 134 35.81 1.45 3.39
CA GLU A 134 36.33 1.77 2.05
C GLU A 134 37.23 3.01 2.07
N SER A 135 36.76 4.09 2.70
CA SER A 135 37.52 5.35 2.82
C SER A 135 38.83 5.14 3.57
N SER A 136 38.80 4.35 4.66
CA SER A 136 40.00 4.02 5.45
C SER A 136 41.01 3.18 4.65
N ALA A 137 40.53 2.26 3.82
CA ALA A 137 41.40 1.48 2.92
C ALA A 137 42.02 2.40 1.85
N GLU A 138 41.25 3.29 1.25
CA GLU A 138 41.74 4.26 0.26
C GLU A 138 42.81 5.19 0.85
N ASP A 139 42.55 5.80 2.00
CA ASP A 139 43.47 6.73 2.68
C ASP A 139 44.80 6.05 3.07
N SER A 140 44.75 4.75 3.37
CA SER A 140 45.93 3.95 3.72
C SER A 140 46.62 3.29 2.51
N GLY A 141 46.08 3.47 1.30
CA GLY A 141 46.56 2.81 0.08
C GLY A 141 46.39 1.29 0.11
N GLN A 142 45.51 0.79 0.97
CA GLN A 142 45.17 -0.63 1.10
C GLN A 142 44.03 -0.98 0.15
N GLN A 143 43.99 -2.26 -0.26
CA GLN A 143 42.85 -2.76 -1.01
C GLN A 143 41.64 -2.90 -0.08
N VAL A 144 40.45 -2.49 -0.55
CA VAL A 144 39.19 -2.72 0.16
C VAL A 144 39.01 -4.23 0.39
N PRO A 145 38.79 -4.69 1.63
CA PRO A 145 38.54 -6.09 1.90
C PRO A 145 37.33 -6.62 1.13
N PRO A 146 37.39 -7.82 0.52
CA PRO A 146 36.29 -8.36 -0.28
C PRO A 146 34.99 -8.51 0.53
N GLU A 147 35.08 -8.70 1.85
CA GLU A 147 33.94 -8.77 2.75
C GLU A 147 33.07 -7.50 2.74
N ILE A 148 33.67 -6.33 2.44
CA ILE A 148 32.91 -5.09 2.34
C ILE A 148 31.98 -5.12 1.12
N GLN A 149 32.36 -5.79 0.03
CA GLN A 149 31.46 -5.95 -1.12
C GLN A 149 30.23 -6.81 -0.78
N ASP A 150 30.41 -7.87 0.01
CA ASP A 150 29.29 -8.68 0.50
C ASP A 150 28.34 -7.87 1.41
N VAL A 151 28.90 -6.98 2.22
CA VAL A 151 28.13 -6.04 3.06
C VAL A 151 27.32 -5.09 2.19
N LEU A 152 27.93 -4.45 1.18
CA LEU A 152 27.24 -3.53 0.28
C LEU A 152 26.16 -4.24 -0.56
N SER A 153 26.37 -5.52 -0.92
CA SER A 153 25.33 -6.32 -1.56
C SER A 153 24.12 -6.50 -0.63
N ALA A 154 24.34 -6.76 0.66
CA ALA A 154 23.25 -6.89 1.63
C ALA A 154 22.47 -5.58 1.83
N VAL A 155 23.15 -4.43 1.81
CA VAL A 155 22.52 -3.09 1.81
C VAL A 155 21.61 -2.94 0.59
N LYS A 156 22.14 -3.22 -0.61
CA LYS A 156 21.39 -3.09 -1.86
C LYS A 156 20.17 -4.01 -1.90
N ASP A 157 20.31 -5.24 -1.43
CA ASP A 157 19.20 -6.19 -1.34
C ASP A 157 18.11 -5.71 -0.38
N ALA A 158 18.49 -5.13 0.77
CA ALA A 158 17.56 -4.54 1.72
C ALA A 158 16.84 -3.31 1.16
N GLN A 159 17.55 -2.43 0.46
CA GLN A 159 16.95 -1.26 -0.19
C GLN A 159 15.99 -1.66 -1.33
N ASN A 160 16.30 -2.71 -2.08
CA ASN A 160 15.39 -3.25 -3.09
C ASN A 160 14.12 -3.81 -2.43
N ALA A 161 14.25 -4.58 -1.35
CA ALA A 161 13.10 -5.08 -0.58
C ALA A 161 12.21 -3.95 -0.05
N VAL A 162 12.80 -2.87 0.48
CA VAL A 162 12.06 -1.68 0.90
C VAL A 162 11.28 -1.06 -0.27
N ARG A 163 11.91 -0.93 -1.44
CA ARG A 163 11.24 -0.38 -2.63
C ARG A 163 10.08 -1.26 -3.10
N GLU A 164 10.26 -2.58 -3.11
CA GLU A 164 9.20 -3.52 -3.48
C GLU A 164 8.05 -3.49 -2.47
N ALA A 165 8.37 -3.49 -1.17
CA ALA A 165 7.38 -3.35 -0.10
C ALA A 165 6.59 -2.03 -0.21
N ALA A 166 7.23 -0.92 -0.57
CA ALA A 166 6.54 0.36 -0.82
C ALA A 166 5.49 0.24 -1.92
N GLY A 167 5.81 -0.43 -3.04
CA GLY A 167 4.82 -0.69 -4.09
C GLY A 167 3.64 -1.54 -3.62
N HIS A 168 3.87 -2.50 -2.71
CA HIS A 168 2.81 -3.32 -2.13
C HIS A 168 1.95 -2.56 -1.11
N ILE A 169 2.57 -1.68 -0.32
CA ILE A 169 1.89 -0.77 0.62
C ILE A 169 0.94 0.14 -0.17
N ASP A 170 1.45 0.82 -1.20
CA ASP A 170 0.65 1.75 -2.03
C ASP A 170 -0.54 1.02 -2.69
N ALA A 171 -0.32 -0.20 -3.18
CA ALA A 171 -1.38 -1.01 -3.76
C ALA A 171 -2.46 -1.38 -2.72
N ALA A 172 -2.05 -1.79 -1.51
CA ALA A 172 -2.96 -2.15 -0.43
C ALA A 172 -3.83 -0.96 0.00
N GLU A 173 -3.22 0.21 0.19
CA GLU A 173 -3.94 1.45 0.50
C GLU A 173 -4.89 1.87 -0.63
N THR A 174 -4.43 1.79 -1.88
CA THR A 174 -5.24 2.12 -3.06
C THR A 174 -6.47 1.21 -3.15
N TYR A 175 -6.31 -0.09 -2.98
CA TYR A 175 -7.42 -1.05 -3.05
C TYR A 175 -8.38 -0.93 -1.88
N ALA A 176 -7.88 -0.67 -0.67
CA ALA A 176 -8.74 -0.37 0.48
C ALA A 176 -9.60 0.88 0.23
N ASN A 177 -9.00 1.95 -0.30
CA ASN A 177 -9.73 3.17 -0.66
C ASN A 177 -10.71 2.96 -1.81
N GLY A 178 -10.35 2.15 -2.80
CA GLY A 178 -11.25 1.74 -3.89
C GLY A 178 -12.48 1.00 -3.37
N LEU A 179 -12.28 0.05 -2.45
CA LEU A 179 -13.38 -0.67 -1.80
C LEU A 179 -14.28 0.30 -1.00
N LYS A 180 -13.70 1.25 -0.27
CA LYS A 180 -14.47 2.30 0.43
C LYS A 180 -15.38 3.08 -0.51
N VAL A 181 -14.89 3.44 -1.70
CA VAL A 181 -15.70 4.12 -2.72
C VAL A 181 -16.85 3.24 -3.21
N VAL A 182 -16.60 1.95 -3.44
CA VAL A 182 -17.66 1.01 -3.86
C VAL A 182 -18.74 0.84 -2.77
N LEU A 183 -18.37 0.79 -1.49
CA LEU A 183 -19.34 0.75 -0.40
C LEU A 183 -20.21 2.02 -0.34
N GLN A 184 -19.65 3.19 -0.65
CA GLN A 184 -20.43 4.44 -0.78
C GLN A 184 -21.38 4.42 -1.99
N GLN A 185 -20.97 3.78 -3.09
CA GLN A 185 -21.87 3.56 -4.24
C GLN A 185 -23.01 2.62 -3.87
N LEU A 186 -22.75 1.61 -3.05
CA LEU A 186 -23.79 0.71 -2.53
C LEU A 186 -24.79 1.49 -1.66
N ASP A 187 -24.33 2.39 -0.80
CA ASP A 187 -25.22 3.29 -0.04
C ASP A 187 -26.15 4.10 -0.94
N ALA A 188 -25.60 4.69 -2.00
CA ALA A 188 -26.39 5.45 -2.96
C ALA A 188 -27.41 4.56 -3.71
N ALA A 189 -26.99 3.36 -4.12
CA ALA A 189 -27.85 2.41 -4.81
C ALA A 189 -29.03 1.94 -3.93
N VAL A 190 -28.80 1.73 -2.63
CA VAL A 190 -29.87 1.37 -1.67
C VAL A 190 -30.93 2.47 -1.57
N VAL A 191 -30.51 3.75 -1.55
CA VAL A 191 -31.47 4.88 -1.54
C VAL A 191 -32.30 4.90 -2.82
N VAL A 192 -31.69 4.65 -3.97
CA VAL A 192 -32.39 4.57 -5.26
C VAL A 192 -33.37 3.38 -5.30
N ALA A 193 -32.95 2.21 -4.81
CA ALA A 193 -33.81 1.02 -4.75
C ALA A 193 -35.05 1.26 -3.86
N ALA A 194 -34.86 1.82 -2.67
CA ALA A 194 -35.96 2.16 -1.77
C ALA A 194 -36.92 3.22 -2.34
N ALA A 195 -36.42 4.14 -3.18
CA ALA A 195 -37.28 5.11 -3.87
C ALA A 195 -38.14 4.44 -4.96
N LYS A 196 -37.58 3.49 -5.72
CA LYS A 196 -38.32 2.72 -6.73
C LYS A 196 -39.42 1.87 -6.11
N GLU A 197 -39.14 1.16 -5.02
CA GLU A 197 -40.18 0.38 -4.31
C GLU A 197 -41.35 1.27 -3.87
N LYS A 198 -41.08 2.47 -3.33
CA LYS A 198 -42.13 3.41 -2.92
C LYS A 198 -42.94 3.98 -4.09
N GLU A 199 -42.34 4.15 -5.27
CA GLU A 199 -43.06 4.56 -6.47
C GLU A 199 -43.93 3.43 -7.02
N GLU A 200 -43.44 2.19 -7.00
CA GLU A 200 -44.21 1.00 -7.39
C GLU A 200 -45.37 0.74 -6.42
N GLU A 201 -45.17 0.85 -5.10
CA GLU A 201 -46.24 0.75 -4.10
C GLU A 201 -47.35 1.78 -4.34
N LYS A 202 -47.01 3.02 -4.71
CA LYS A 202 -47.99 4.07 -5.04
C LYS A 202 -48.74 3.83 -6.35
N GLN A 203 -48.18 3.10 -7.30
CA GLN A 203 -48.86 2.75 -8.55
C GLN A 203 -49.78 1.51 -8.40
N VAL A 204 -49.59 0.70 -7.36
CA VAL A 204 -50.37 -0.53 -7.10
C VAL A 204 -51.53 -0.28 -6.11
N GLU A 205 -51.69 0.92 -5.55
CA GLU A 205 -52.87 1.29 -4.76
C GLU A 205 -54.14 1.20 -5.66
N PRO A 206 -55.13 0.36 -5.32
CA PRO A 206 -56.14 -0.06 -6.28
C PRO A 206 -57.05 1.10 -6.68
N GLN A 207 -57.19 1.29 -8.00
CA GLN A 207 -58.36 1.96 -8.57
C GLN A 207 -59.61 1.43 -7.89
N THR A 208 -60.29 2.34 -7.20
CA THR A 208 -61.55 2.10 -6.51
C THR A 208 -62.55 1.50 -7.50
N GLN A 209 -63.20 0.41 -7.10
CA GLN A 209 -64.23 -0.31 -7.86
C GLN A 209 -65.18 0.64 -8.63
N PRO A 210 -65.59 0.33 -9.88
CA PRO A 210 -66.76 0.95 -10.46
C PRO A 210 -67.97 0.52 -9.62
N GLN A 211 -68.62 1.46 -8.93
CA GLN A 211 -69.95 1.23 -8.38
C GLN A 211 -70.89 0.84 -9.52
N GLU A 212 -71.35 -0.41 -9.55
CA GLU A 212 -72.54 -0.81 -10.29
C GLU A 212 -73.74 -0.04 -9.73
N GLN A 213 -74.12 1.05 -10.38
CA GLN A 213 -75.43 1.66 -10.20
C GLN A 213 -76.45 0.83 -10.98
N THR A 214 -77.19 -0.01 -10.26
CA THR A 214 -78.41 -0.67 -10.73
C THR A 214 -79.46 0.38 -11.10
N ASN A 215 -79.73 0.50 -12.39
CA ASN A 215 -80.88 1.19 -12.94
C ASN A 215 -82.17 0.44 -12.55
N GLU A 216 -82.95 1.00 -11.62
CA GLU A 216 -84.38 0.74 -11.56
C GLU A 216 -85.19 2.02 -11.74
N THR A 217 -85.83 2.06 -12.91
CA THR A 217 -86.91 2.90 -13.37
C THR A 217 -87.92 3.31 -12.29
N SER A 218 -88.15 4.61 -12.10
CA SER A 218 -89.45 5.13 -11.69
C SER A 218 -89.73 6.53 -12.23
N ARG A 219 -90.57 6.52 -13.26
CA ARG A 219 -91.55 7.52 -13.73
C ARG A 219 -91.54 8.93 -13.11
N LEU A 220 -91.44 9.91 -14.02
CA LEU A 220 -91.93 11.29 -13.90
C LEU A 220 -93.38 11.36 -13.36
N PRO A 221 -93.73 12.48 -12.71
CA PRO A 221 -94.66 13.38 -13.38
C PRO A 221 -94.21 14.85 -13.42
N ASN A 222 -94.76 15.50 -14.44
CA ASN A 222 -94.62 16.88 -14.86
C ASN A 222 -95.16 17.94 -13.88
N ASN A 223 -94.76 19.17 -14.21
CA ASN A 223 -95.44 20.47 -14.02
C ASN A 223 -95.26 21.22 -12.70
N ALA A 224 -94.64 22.39 -12.83
CA ALA A 224 -95.19 23.74 -12.56
C ALA A 224 -94.05 24.65 -12.04
N THR A 225 -93.61 25.67 -12.79
CA THR A 225 -94.17 27.04 -12.83
C THR A 225 -93.40 28.02 -11.93
N ILE A 226 -92.58 28.85 -12.59
CA ILE A 226 -92.33 30.30 -12.39
C ILE A 226 -91.74 30.80 -11.03
N THR A 227 -90.61 31.53 -11.09
CA THR A 227 -90.48 33.00 -10.84
C THR A 227 -89.11 33.44 -10.31
N ASN A 228 -88.55 34.41 -11.04
CA ASN A 228 -87.62 35.51 -10.71
C ASN A 228 -87.09 35.74 -9.28
N GLY A 229 -85.82 36.18 -9.22
CA GLY A 229 -85.23 36.94 -8.10
C GLY A 229 -83.70 36.82 -8.06
N THR A 230 -82.94 37.54 -8.88
CA THR A 230 -82.37 38.89 -8.64
C THR A 230 -81.23 38.98 -7.62
N LYS A 231 -80.07 39.49 -8.09
CA LYS A 231 -78.98 40.23 -7.40
C LYS A 231 -78.10 39.46 -6.40
N ARG A 232 -76.81 39.77 -6.20
CA ARG A 232 -75.75 40.62 -6.81
C ARG A 232 -74.55 40.47 -5.86
N ASN A 233 -73.34 40.72 -6.38
CA ASN A 233 -72.24 41.41 -5.68
C ASN A 233 -71.59 40.68 -4.49
N ASP A 234 -70.33 40.86 -4.14
CA ASP A 234 -69.14 41.52 -4.68
C ASP A 234 -68.00 40.73 -3.99
N GLY A 235 -66.89 40.46 -4.66
CA GLY A 235 -65.72 41.31 -4.50
C GLY A 235 -64.88 40.89 -3.29
N SER A 236 -63.67 40.39 -3.55
CA SER A 236 -62.45 41.11 -3.14
C SER A 236 -61.24 40.23 -3.45
N SER A 237 -60.41 40.74 -4.34
CA SER A 237 -59.07 40.26 -4.58
C SER A 237 -58.10 40.78 -3.53
N SER A 238 -57.03 40.01 -3.35
CA SER A 238 -55.65 40.43 -3.07
C SER A 238 -55.26 40.76 -1.63
N PRO A 239 -53.95 40.77 -1.32
CA PRO A 239 -52.78 40.25 -2.05
C PRO A 239 -52.16 38.99 -1.42
#